data_AF-A0A842U1C7-F1
#
_entry.id   AF-A0A842U1C7-F1
#
_cell.length_a   1.000
_cell.length_b   1.000
_cell.length_c   1.000
_cell.angle_alpha   90.00
_cell.angle_beta   90.00
_cell.angle_gamma   90.00
#
_symmetry.space_group_name_H-M   'P 1'
#
loop_
_entity.id
_entity.type
_entity.pdbx_description
1 polymer ?
#
loop_
_entity_poly.entity_id
_entity_poly.type
_entity_poly.pdbx_seq_one_letter_code
_entity_poly.pdbx_strand_id
1 'polypeptide(L)'
;MKKREFMTFVLLMIALMPLISSLCIDSDKGKDFEVRGLVKYKDSVFETRLIKQDFCINENVLREYFCDDKIKFIEKFCEQGCFKGKCIQEKENLNFINFFSVKGLFDYDGYSENTCEDINCDDGNECTEDYCYHGDCINKLISRCSRECLSDIYCDDRNPCTDDFCVNGYCEYEIISDCGNCRYIDCDDGNECTEDYCYQSECFNDVIIGCRSITEKPKTTLKDSVLEFVNFFKF
;
A
#
# COMPACT_ATOMS: atom_id res chain seq x y z
N MET A 1 26.80 -49.79 -47.32
CA MET A 1 26.26 -50.35 -46.06
C MET A 1 26.70 -49.59 -44.79
N LYS A 2 26.88 -48.25 -44.81
CA LYS A 2 27.39 -47.51 -43.63
C LYS A 2 26.65 -46.22 -43.25
N LYS A 3 25.58 -45.84 -43.97
CA LYS A 3 24.77 -44.64 -43.63
C LYS A 3 23.54 -44.94 -42.78
N ARG A 4 23.06 -46.19 -42.80
CA ARG A 4 21.81 -46.58 -42.14
C ARG A 4 21.98 -46.93 -40.66
N GLU A 5 23.19 -47.29 -40.22
CA GLU A 5 23.48 -47.51 -38.79
C GLU A 5 23.78 -46.22 -38.02
N PHE A 6 24.36 -45.21 -38.68
CA PHE A 6 24.66 -43.92 -38.03
C PHE A 6 23.39 -43.18 -37.60
N MET A 7 22.32 -43.26 -38.41
CA MET A 7 21.02 -42.66 -38.08
C MET A 7 20.32 -43.37 -36.92
N THR A 8 20.43 -44.70 -36.82
CA THR A 8 19.86 -45.45 -35.68
C THR A 8 20.58 -45.15 -34.38
N PHE A 9 21.91 -44.95 -34.41
CA PHE A 9 22.68 -44.56 -33.22
C PHE A 9 22.39 -43.13 -32.75
N VAL A 10 22.18 -42.18 -33.65
CA VAL A 10 21.79 -40.80 -33.30
C VAL A 10 20.38 -40.76 -32.70
N LEU A 11 19.44 -41.54 -33.25
CA LEU A 11 18.09 -41.67 -32.69
C LEU A 11 18.07 -42.38 -31.32
N LEU A 12 18.96 -43.35 -31.08
CA LEU A 12 19.07 -44.04 -29.79
C LEU A 12 19.69 -43.15 -28.69
N MET A 13 20.61 -42.24 -29.04
CA MET A 13 21.20 -41.29 -28.10
C MET A 13 20.23 -40.17 -27.69
N ILE A 14 19.28 -39.80 -28.55
CA ILE A 14 18.21 -38.85 -28.22
C ILE A 14 17.16 -39.51 -27.30
N ALA A 15 17.03 -40.84 -27.32
CA ALA A 15 16.11 -41.60 -26.48
C ALA A 15 16.66 -41.99 -25.09
N LEU A 16 17.94 -41.70 -24.80
CA LEU A 16 18.59 -41.96 -23.49
C LEU A 16 18.96 -40.68 -22.73
N MET A 17 18.70 -39.50 -23.28
CA MET A 17 18.73 -38.29 -22.48
C MET A 17 17.51 -38.29 -21.55
N PRO A 18 17.68 -38.25 -20.22
CA PRO A 18 16.54 -38.12 -19.34
C PRO A 18 15.82 -36.82 -19.70
N LEU A 19 14.61 -36.95 -20.24
CA LEU A 19 13.67 -35.86 -20.35
C LEU A 19 13.48 -35.29 -18.94
N ILE A 20 13.56 -33.96 -18.83
CA ILE A 20 13.27 -33.12 -17.66
C ILE A 20 14.48 -32.89 -16.75
N SER A 21 15.35 -31.95 -17.14
CA SER A 21 16.07 -31.16 -16.14
C SER A 21 15.04 -30.31 -15.40
N SER A 22 14.67 -30.66 -14.18
CA SER A 22 14.04 -29.71 -13.27
C SER A 22 15.06 -28.58 -13.04
N LEU A 23 14.89 -27.50 -13.79
CA LEU A 23 15.75 -26.32 -13.70
C LEU A 23 15.43 -25.61 -12.39
N CYS A 24 16.09 -26.05 -11.32
CA CYS A 24 16.13 -25.38 -10.03
C CYS A 24 17.46 -24.60 -9.97
N ILE A 25 17.39 -23.29 -9.83
CA ILE A 25 18.55 -22.41 -9.70
C ILE A 25 18.50 -21.79 -8.32
N ASP A 26 19.58 -21.98 -7.59
CA ASP A 26 19.79 -21.47 -6.25
C ASP A 26 20.73 -20.28 -6.25
N SER A 27 20.45 -19.23 -5.47
CA SER A 27 21.25 -18.00 -5.48
C SER A 27 22.47 -18.05 -4.56
N ASP A 28 22.42 -18.86 -3.50
CA ASP A 28 23.48 -18.99 -2.49
C ASP A 28 24.26 -20.31 -2.60
N LYS A 29 23.94 -21.13 -3.61
CA LYS A 29 24.57 -22.42 -3.90
C LYS A 29 24.21 -23.53 -2.89
N GLY A 30 23.01 -23.50 -2.32
CA GLY A 30 22.40 -24.67 -1.71
C GLY A 30 21.94 -24.39 -0.28
N LYS A 31 22.52 -25.07 0.70
CA LYS A 31 22.18 -24.85 2.11
C LYS A 31 23.19 -23.86 2.70
N ASP A 32 22.87 -22.58 2.65
CA ASP A 32 23.68 -21.50 3.23
C ASP A 32 22.82 -20.66 4.19
N PHE A 33 22.75 -21.12 5.44
CA PHE A 33 21.92 -20.49 6.46
C PHE A 33 22.33 -19.07 6.85
N GLU A 34 23.48 -18.56 6.39
CA GLU A 34 24.00 -17.23 6.72
C GLU A 34 23.71 -16.19 5.65
N VAL A 35 23.25 -16.64 4.48
CA VAL A 35 22.93 -15.79 3.33
C VAL A 35 21.46 -15.99 3.02
N ARG A 36 20.74 -14.90 2.74
CA ARG A 36 19.36 -15.02 2.29
C ARG A 36 19.33 -15.53 0.84
N GLY A 37 18.79 -16.72 0.64
CA GLY A 37 18.63 -17.40 -0.63
C GLY A 37 17.32 -17.13 -1.37
N LEU A 38 17.39 -17.33 -2.68
CA LEU A 38 16.31 -17.29 -3.65
C LEU A 38 16.39 -18.50 -4.57
N VAL A 39 15.40 -19.37 -4.48
CA VAL A 39 15.25 -20.53 -5.36
C VAL A 39 14.27 -20.22 -6.48
N LYS A 40 14.73 -20.32 -7.72
CA LYS A 40 13.90 -20.26 -8.93
C LYS A 40 13.74 -21.67 -9.49
N TYR A 41 12.51 -22.16 -9.62
CA TYR A 41 12.25 -23.50 -10.17
C TYR A 41 11.12 -23.48 -11.20
N LYS A 42 11.13 -24.42 -12.14
CA LYS A 42 10.04 -24.64 -13.10
C LYS A 42 9.17 -25.79 -12.61
N ASP A 43 7.86 -25.56 -12.46
CA ASP A 43 6.92 -26.65 -12.17
C ASP A 43 6.71 -27.47 -13.45
N SER A 44 6.99 -28.78 -13.37
CA SER A 44 6.82 -29.71 -14.50
C SER A 44 5.36 -29.87 -14.94
N VAL A 45 4.39 -29.51 -14.08
CA VAL A 45 2.96 -29.65 -14.37
C VAL A 45 2.41 -28.42 -15.10
N PHE A 46 2.88 -27.23 -14.74
CA PHE A 46 2.31 -25.96 -15.23
C PHE A 46 3.27 -25.14 -16.10
N GLU A 47 4.51 -25.60 -16.28
CA GLU A 47 5.61 -24.88 -16.97
C GLU A 47 5.93 -23.48 -16.43
N THR A 48 5.34 -23.09 -15.29
CA THR A 48 5.51 -21.78 -14.68
C THR A 48 6.84 -21.70 -13.91
N ARG A 49 7.50 -20.54 -14.01
CA ARG A 49 8.68 -20.22 -13.22
C ARG A 49 8.24 -19.67 -11.87
N LEU A 50 8.40 -20.47 -10.83
CA LEU A 50 8.05 -20.14 -9.45
C LEU A 50 9.30 -19.71 -8.68
N ILE A 51 9.10 -18.89 -7.64
CA ILE A 51 10.18 -18.33 -6.80
C ILE A 51 9.86 -18.63 -5.33
N LYS A 52 10.84 -19.16 -4.61
CA LYS A 52 10.84 -19.26 -3.14
C LYS A 52 12.08 -18.57 -2.60
N GLN A 53 12.01 -18.14 -1.35
CA GLN A 53 13.08 -17.40 -0.69
C GLN A 53 13.16 -17.82 0.76
N ASP A 54 14.33 -17.66 1.34
CA ASP A 54 14.55 -17.97 2.74
C ASP A 54 13.86 -16.96 3.62
N PHE A 55 13.29 -17.46 4.72
CA PHE A 55 12.56 -16.61 5.65
C PHE A 55 12.60 -17.16 7.06
N CYS A 56 12.55 -16.24 8.02
CA CYS A 56 12.42 -16.59 9.43
C CYS A 56 10.96 -16.97 9.72
N ILE A 57 10.73 -18.22 10.12
CA ILE A 57 9.41 -18.66 10.60
C ILE A 57 9.08 -17.94 11.92
N ASN A 58 10.10 -17.78 12.77
CA ASN A 58 10.04 -17.01 14.00
C ASN A 58 11.45 -16.49 14.34
N GLU A 59 11.61 -15.88 15.51
CA GLU A 59 12.86 -15.26 15.97
C GLU A 59 14.08 -16.19 15.98
N ASN A 60 13.91 -17.52 16.02
CA ASN A 60 15.01 -18.49 16.14
C ASN A 60 14.98 -19.59 15.09
N VAL A 61 14.00 -19.62 14.19
CA VAL A 61 13.85 -20.70 13.20
C VAL A 61 13.86 -20.12 11.79
N LEU A 62 14.89 -20.46 11.03
CA LEU A 62 15.04 -20.17 9.60
C LEU A 62 14.42 -21.31 8.78
N ARG A 63 13.58 -20.97 7.80
CA ARG A 63 13.27 -21.87 6.69
C ARG A 63 14.16 -21.52 5.50
N GLU A 64 15.04 -22.45 5.19
CA GLU A 64 15.95 -22.42 4.07
C GLU A 64 15.34 -23.18 2.89
N TYR A 65 15.17 -22.55 1.74
CA TYR A 65 14.86 -23.19 0.47
C TYR A 65 16.14 -23.40 -0.31
N PHE A 66 16.32 -24.60 -0.85
CA PHE A 66 17.51 -24.92 -1.64
C PHE A 66 17.20 -25.86 -2.80
N CYS A 67 18.10 -25.90 -3.77
CA CYS A 67 18.03 -26.83 -4.90
C CYS A 67 18.86 -28.10 -4.66
N ASP A 68 18.21 -29.27 -4.73
CA ASP A 68 18.86 -30.59 -4.75
C ASP A 68 18.06 -31.50 -5.71
N ASP A 69 18.38 -31.39 -7.00
CA ASP A 69 17.62 -31.81 -8.20
C ASP A 69 16.22 -31.16 -8.34
N LYS A 70 15.52 -30.97 -7.22
CA LYS A 70 14.24 -30.26 -7.09
C LYS A 70 14.36 -29.24 -5.96
N ILE A 71 13.40 -28.33 -5.89
CA ILE A 71 13.26 -27.46 -4.73
C ILE A 71 12.97 -28.30 -3.48
N LYS A 72 13.73 -28.04 -2.42
CA LYS A 72 13.53 -28.58 -1.07
C LYS A 72 13.57 -27.44 -0.07
N PHE A 73 13.20 -27.74 1.17
CA PHE A 73 13.42 -26.83 2.28
C PHE A 73 13.92 -27.57 3.52
N ILE A 74 14.60 -26.85 4.40
CA ILE A 74 14.99 -27.33 5.72
C ILE A 74 14.72 -26.22 6.74
N GLU A 75 14.28 -26.61 7.94
CA GLU A 75 14.13 -25.69 9.05
C GLU A 75 15.35 -25.82 9.97
N LYS A 76 16.02 -24.70 10.18
CA LYS A 76 17.23 -24.62 11.00
C LYS A 76 16.95 -23.73 12.21
N PHE A 77 17.23 -24.26 13.39
CA PHE A 77 17.31 -23.44 14.60
C PHE A 77 18.61 -22.62 14.56
N CYS A 78 18.48 -21.31 14.63
CA CYS A 78 19.58 -20.36 14.68
C CYS A 78 19.85 -20.01 16.15
N GLU A 79 21.00 -20.44 16.68
CA GLU A 79 21.32 -20.32 18.10
C GLU A 79 21.37 -18.86 18.59
N GLN A 80 21.73 -17.93 17.72
CA GLN A 80 21.77 -16.49 18.03
C GLN A 80 20.57 -15.71 17.48
N GLY A 81 19.64 -16.39 16.81
CA GLY A 81 18.46 -15.79 16.19
C GLY A 81 18.43 -15.85 14.66
N CYS A 82 17.25 -15.67 14.10
CA CYS A 82 16.98 -15.55 12.67
C CYS A 82 16.53 -14.12 12.39
N PHE A 83 17.17 -13.47 11.42
CA PHE A 83 16.78 -12.13 11.00
C PHE A 83 16.88 -12.00 9.48
N LYS A 84 15.84 -11.43 8.86
CA LYS A 84 15.77 -11.19 7.41
C LYS A 84 16.09 -12.43 6.55
N GLY A 85 15.65 -13.61 6.98
CA GLY A 85 15.80 -14.84 6.21
C GLY A 85 17.21 -15.43 6.22
N LYS A 86 17.97 -15.22 7.30
CA LYS A 86 19.24 -15.89 7.60
C LYS A 86 19.44 -16.05 9.11
N CYS A 87 20.27 -17.01 9.51
CA CYS A 87 20.80 -17.11 10.86
C CYS A 87 21.86 -16.02 11.09
N ILE A 88 21.84 -15.41 12.27
CA ILE A 88 22.91 -14.50 12.70
C ILE A 88 23.99 -15.30 13.46
N GLN A 89 25.26 -15.00 13.24
CA GLN A 89 26.40 -15.77 13.79
C GLN A 89 26.92 -15.20 15.11
N GLU A 90 26.89 -13.88 15.28
CA GLU A 90 27.10 -13.17 16.54
C GLU A 90 26.21 -11.93 16.46
N LYS A 91 25.63 -11.49 17.58
CA LYS A 91 24.87 -10.23 17.63
C LYS A 91 25.76 -9.14 17.03
N GLU A 92 25.43 -8.70 15.80
CA GLU A 92 26.01 -7.52 15.19
C GLU A 92 26.05 -6.45 16.28
N ASN A 93 27.27 -6.06 16.68
CA ASN A 93 27.61 -5.35 17.91
C ASN A 93 26.42 -4.81 18.71
N LEU A 94 26.17 -5.43 19.86
CA LEU A 94 25.25 -4.99 20.89
C LEU A 94 25.59 -3.61 21.46
N ASN A 95 25.28 -2.57 20.70
CA ASN A 95 24.78 -1.31 21.25
C ASN A 95 23.25 -1.21 21.12
N PHE A 96 22.57 -2.27 20.64
CA PHE A 96 21.12 -2.28 20.41
C PHE A 96 20.28 -3.10 21.41
N ILE A 97 20.88 -3.73 22.43
CA ILE A 97 20.10 -4.46 23.46
C ILE A 97 20.18 -3.76 24.81
N ASN A 98 19.62 -2.55 24.85
CA ASN A 98 18.91 -2.07 26.03
C ASN A 98 17.48 -1.59 25.69
N PHE A 99 16.97 -1.88 24.49
CA PHE A 99 15.69 -1.32 24.05
C PHE A 99 14.45 -2.12 24.48
N PHE A 100 14.59 -3.34 25.00
CA PHE A 100 13.48 -4.11 25.56
C PHE A 100 13.53 -4.16 27.09
N SER A 101 13.53 -3.01 27.77
CA SER A 101 12.93 -2.96 29.12
C SER A 101 12.68 -1.58 29.75
N VAL A 102 12.83 -0.45 29.06
CA VAL A 102 12.43 0.83 29.67
C VAL A 102 11.42 1.55 28.80
N LYS A 103 10.15 1.33 29.13
CA LYS A 103 9.04 2.22 28.80
C LYS A 103 9.44 3.66 29.17
N GLY A 104 9.49 4.52 28.16
CA GLY A 104 9.48 5.96 28.30
C GLY A 104 10.87 6.58 28.50
N LEU A 105 11.01 7.76 27.89
CA LEU A 105 12.08 8.77 28.04
C LEU A 105 13.09 8.85 26.89
N PHE A 106 12.72 9.68 25.90
CA PHE A 106 13.46 10.83 25.34
C PHE A 106 13.50 10.86 23.80
N ASP A 107 12.72 11.82 23.26
CA ASP A 107 12.97 12.52 21.99
C ASP A 107 14.39 13.11 21.93
N TYR A 108 14.88 13.46 20.70
CA TYR A 108 16.18 14.07 20.32
C TYR A 108 17.35 13.05 20.20
N ASP A 109 18.08 12.80 19.09
CA ASP A 109 18.34 13.54 17.83
C ASP A 109 18.78 12.59 16.68
N GLY A 110 18.13 12.70 15.51
CA GLY A 110 18.73 12.78 14.17
C GLY A 110 19.82 11.79 13.69
N TYR A 111 19.44 10.57 13.33
CA TYR A 111 19.99 9.88 12.14
C TYR A 111 18.96 8.89 11.61
N SER A 112 18.33 9.24 10.48
CA SER A 112 17.25 8.47 9.85
C SER A 112 17.81 7.23 9.16
N GLU A 113 17.86 6.10 9.86
CA GLU A 113 17.75 4.82 9.17
C GLU A 113 16.29 4.72 8.72
N ASN A 114 16.04 4.97 7.43
CA ASN A 114 14.73 4.84 6.80
C ASN A 114 14.24 3.40 6.95
N THR A 115 13.61 3.10 8.07
CA THR A 115 12.75 1.95 8.26
C THR A 115 11.36 2.51 8.52
N CYS A 116 10.55 2.62 7.48
CA CYS A 116 9.13 2.85 7.69
C CYS A 116 8.52 1.65 8.44
N GLU A 117 7.66 1.95 9.40
CA GLU A 117 6.56 1.04 9.76
C GLU A 117 5.35 1.53 8.95
N ASP A 118 4.41 0.65 8.57
CA ASP A 118 3.29 0.97 7.64
C ASP A 118 2.52 2.28 7.94
N ILE A 119 2.57 2.77 9.19
CA ILE A 119 1.91 4.00 9.66
C ILE A 119 2.73 5.30 9.40
N ASN A 120 4.02 5.20 9.11
CA ASN A 120 4.94 6.34 8.99
C ASN A 120 5.43 6.58 7.56
N CYS A 121 4.71 6.07 6.57
CA CYS A 121 5.06 6.24 5.16
C CYS A 121 4.16 7.22 4.41
N ASP A 122 3.11 7.70 5.07
CA ASP A 122 2.21 8.72 4.55
C ASP A 122 2.99 10.02 4.32
N ASP A 123 3.16 10.43 3.06
CA ASP A 123 3.81 11.69 2.71
C ASP A 123 2.83 12.88 2.65
N GLY A 124 1.57 12.63 3.02
CA GLY A 124 0.48 13.60 3.01
C GLY A 124 -0.02 13.96 1.62
N ASN A 125 0.49 13.30 0.57
CA ASN A 125 0.07 13.54 -0.80
C ASN A 125 -1.02 12.54 -1.20
N GLU A 126 -2.26 13.01 -1.31
CA GLU A 126 -3.40 12.18 -1.74
C GLU A 126 -3.28 11.58 -3.15
N CYS A 127 -2.27 12.02 -3.90
CA CYS A 127 -1.94 11.55 -5.23
C CYS A 127 -0.89 10.44 -5.26
N THR A 128 -0.37 10.01 -4.11
CA THR A 128 0.49 8.84 -3.99
C THR A 128 -0.22 7.72 -3.22
N GLU A 129 0.05 6.50 -3.65
CA GLU A 129 -0.22 5.30 -2.87
C GLU A 129 1.05 5.01 -2.08
N ASP A 130 0.98 5.25 -0.78
CA ASP A 130 2.11 5.16 0.13
C ASP A 130 2.13 3.78 0.79
N TYR A 131 3.27 3.09 0.68
CA TYR A 131 3.44 1.80 1.31
C TYR A 131 4.89 1.53 1.66
N CYS A 132 5.07 0.79 2.75
CA CYS A 132 6.39 0.39 3.17
C CYS A 132 6.82 -0.91 2.46
N TYR A 133 7.98 -0.90 1.81
CA TYR A 133 8.54 -2.08 1.16
C TYR A 133 9.99 -2.31 1.59
N HIS A 134 10.23 -3.39 2.34
CA HIS A 134 11.54 -3.74 2.88
C HIS A 134 12.21 -2.68 3.76
N GLY A 135 11.40 -1.82 4.40
CA GLY A 135 11.88 -0.70 5.23
C GLY A 135 12.00 0.61 4.45
N ASP A 136 11.99 0.56 3.11
CA ASP A 136 11.97 1.75 2.27
C ASP A 136 10.54 2.25 2.09
N CYS A 137 10.36 3.56 2.22
CA CYS A 137 9.12 4.19 1.86
C CYS A 137 8.96 4.29 0.35
N ILE A 138 7.84 3.81 -0.15
CA ILE A 138 7.46 3.93 -1.55
C ILE A 138 6.19 4.75 -1.65
N ASN A 139 6.30 5.91 -2.28
CA ASN A 139 5.19 6.82 -2.55
C ASN A 139 4.90 6.75 -4.04
N LYS A 140 4.02 5.85 -4.43
CA LYS A 140 3.79 5.56 -5.84
C LYS A 140 2.70 6.48 -6.39
N LEU A 141 3.03 7.29 -7.38
CA LEU A 141 2.05 8.15 -8.04
C LEU A 141 0.86 7.34 -8.55
N ILE A 142 -0.34 7.70 -8.10
CA ILE A 142 -1.60 7.10 -8.55
C ILE A 142 -1.88 7.62 -9.96
N SER A 143 -2.29 6.74 -10.87
CA SER A 143 -2.52 7.08 -12.28
C SER A 143 -3.46 8.27 -12.51
N ARG A 144 -4.42 8.52 -11.61
CA ARG A 144 -5.33 9.67 -11.70
C ARG A 144 -4.67 11.04 -11.42
N CYS A 145 -3.51 11.02 -10.79
CA CYS A 145 -2.72 12.21 -10.46
C CYS A 145 -1.44 12.30 -11.30
N SER A 146 -1.22 11.32 -12.15
CA SER A 146 -0.17 11.36 -13.14
C SER A 146 -0.54 12.39 -14.19
N ARG A 147 0.38 13.32 -14.48
CA ARG A 147 0.24 14.14 -15.69
C ARG A 147 0.13 13.26 -16.92
N GLU A 148 0.66 12.03 -16.89
CA GLU A 148 0.50 11.04 -17.95
C GLU A 148 -0.80 10.25 -17.78
N CYS A 149 -1.66 10.26 -18.80
CA CYS A 149 -2.97 9.62 -18.78
C CYS A 149 -3.14 8.63 -19.95
N LEU A 150 -3.99 7.62 -19.77
CA LEU A 150 -4.35 6.66 -20.83
C LEU A 150 -5.77 6.89 -21.39
N SER A 151 -6.59 7.65 -20.67
CA SER A 151 -7.98 8.02 -20.99
C SER A 151 -8.49 9.05 -19.98
N ASP A 152 -9.59 9.75 -20.31
CA ASP A 152 -10.18 10.84 -19.51
C ASP A 152 -10.46 10.47 -18.05
N ILE A 153 -10.82 9.22 -17.75
CA ILE A 153 -11.07 8.76 -16.36
C ILE A 153 -9.84 8.86 -15.44
N TYR A 154 -8.64 8.96 -16.02
CA TYR A 154 -7.39 9.16 -15.28
C TYR A 154 -7.02 10.63 -15.11
N CYS A 155 -7.87 11.56 -15.56
CA CYS A 155 -7.63 12.99 -15.42
C CYS A 155 -8.59 13.66 -14.43
N ASP A 156 -9.42 12.92 -13.69
CA ASP A 156 -10.31 13.49 -12.67
C ASP A 156 -9.54 14.32 -11.62
N ASP A 157 -9.59 15.65 -11.75
CA ASP A 157 -8.95 16.61 -10.83
C ASP A 157 -9.85 16.95 -9.63
N ARG A 158 -11.03 16.30 -9.55
CA ARG A 158 -12.09 16.51 -8.55
C ARG A 158 -12.64 17.93 -8.51
N ASN A 159 -12.34 18.76 -9.50
CA ASN A 159 -12.95 20.06 -9.64
C ASN A 159 -14.22 19.89 -10.48
N PRO A 160 -15.42 20.07 -9.90
CA PRO A 160 -16.67 19.93 -10.65
C PRO A 160 -16.84 21.01 -11.75
N CYS A 161 -15.92 21.97 -11.83
CA CYS A 161 -15.90 23.05 -12.81
C CYS A 161 -14.97 22.86 -13.99
N THR A 162 -14.38 21.69 -14.12
CA THR A 162 -13.56 21.34 -15.27
C THR A 162 -14.12 20.10 -15.95
N ASP A 163 -14.07 20.12 -17.28
CA ASP A 163 -14.11 18.91 -18.07
C ASP A 163 -12.66 18.42 -18.22
N ASP A 164 -12.42 17.18 -17.77
CA ASP A 164 -11.07 16.63 -17.66
C ASP A 164 -10.79 15.67 -18.82
N PHE A 165 -9.82 16.02 -19.65
CA PHE A 165 -9.49 15.29 -20.88
C PHE A 165 -8.09 14.72 -20.86
N CYS A 166 -7.93 13.53 -21.45
CA CYS A 166 -6.64 12.96 -21.73
C CYS A 166 -6.21 13.22 -23.18
N VAL A 167 -5.33 14.20 -23.38
CA VAL A 167 -4.88 14.65 -24.70
C VAL A 167 -3.39 14.38 -24.89
N ASN A 168 -3.03 13.60 -25.91
CA ASN A 168 -1.63 13.19 -26.19
C ASN A 168 -0.91 12.54 -25.00
N GLY A 169 -1.68 11.83 -24.16
CA GLY A 169 -1.18 11.22 -22.95
C GLY A 169 -0.93 12.23 -21.82
N TYR A 170 -1.45 13.46 -21.90
CA TYR A 170 -1.42 14.43 -20.82
C TYR A 170 -2.81 14.91 -20.41
N CYS A 171 -3.03 15.16 -19.12
CA CYS A 171 -4.29 15.74 -18.65
C CYS A 171 -4.40 17.22 -19.03
N GLU A 172 -5.49 17.56 -19.69
CA GLU A 172 -5.93 18.92 -19.99
C GLU A 172 -7.27 19.17 -19.30
N TYR A 173 -7.43 20.36 -18.70
CA TYR A 173 -8.60 20.73 -17.91
C TYR A 173 -9.27 21.93 -18.57
N GLU A 174 -10.45 21.72 -19.16
CA GLU A 174 -11.22 22.80 -19.76
C GLU A 174 -12.24 23.34 -18.76
N ILE A 175 -12.21 24.64 -18.49
CA ILE A 175 -13.20 25.26 -17.61
C ILE A 175 -14.57 25.18 -18.27
N ILE A 176 -15.53 24.55 -17.59
CA ILE A 176 -16.93 24.54 -18.01
C ILE A 176 -17.43 25.99 -17.92
N SER A 177 -17.89 26.56 -19.04
CA SER A 177 -18.41 27.93 -19.04
C SER A 177 -19.59 28.03 -18.09
N ASP A 178 -19.59 29.05 -17.23
CA ASP A 178 -20.54 29.25 -16.14
C ASP A 178 -20.40 28.30 -14.93
N CYS A 179 -19.34 27.49 -14.82
CA CYS A 179 -19.11 26.78 -13.57
C CYS A 179 -18.56 27.70 -12.47
N GLY A 180 -19.07 27.51 -11.26
CA GLY A 180 -19.00 28.48 -10.18
C GLY A 180 -20.20 29.43 -10.17
N ASN A 181 -20.98 29.55 -11.26
CA ASN A 181 -22.31 30.15 -11.19
C ASN A 181 -23.28 29.10 -10.65
N CYS A 182 -23.53 29.11 -9.35
CA CYS A 182 -24.53 28.21 -8.77
C CYS A 182 -25.85 28.24 -9.57
N ARG A 183 -26.44 27.07 -9.85
CA ARG A 183 -27.90 27.01 -10.04
C ARG A 183 -28.54 26.88 -8.68
N TYR A 184 -29.79 27.32 -8.57
CA TYR A 184 -30.60 27.16 -7.36
C TYR A 184 -30.54 25.73 -6.76
N ILE A 185 -30.38 24.70 -7.60
CA ILE A 185 -30.32 23.29 -7.16
C ILE A 185 -28.95 22.87 -6.62
N ASP A 186 -27.90 23.67 -6.83
CA ASP A 186 -26.53 23.36 -6.42
C ASP A 186 -26.18 23.95 -5.02
N CYS A 187 -27.05 24.81 -4.47
CA CYS A 187 -26.88 25.42 -3.15
C CYS A 187 -27.63 24.68 -2.04
N ASP A 188 -28.33 23.59 -2.35
CA ASP A 188 -29.08 22.80 -1.36
C ASP A 188 -28.12 22.19 -0.33
N ASP A 189 -28.13 22.71 0.90
CA ASP A 189 -27.30 22.21 2.00
C ASP A 189 -27.97 21.07 2.79
N GLY A 190 -29.16 20.64 2.33
CA GLY A 190 -29.97 19.60 2.95
C GLY A 190 -30.64 20.03 4.26
N ASN A 191 -30.57 21.31 4.64
CA ASN A 191 -31.19 21.83 5.84
C ASN A 191 -32.57 22.42 5.52
N GLU A 192 -33.62 21.74 5.98
CA GLU A 192 -35.01 22.21 5.86
C GLU A 192 -35.31 23.56 6.54
N CYS A 193 -34.36 24.09 7.32
CA CYS A 193 -34.46 25.38 8.00
C CYS A 193 -33.61 26.51 7.38
N THR A 194 -33.03 26.30 6.21
CA THR A 194 -32.42 27.36 5.41
C THR A 194 -33.22 27.60 4.14
N GLU A 195 -33.18 28.84 3.65
CA GLU A 195 -33.59 29.19 2.29
C GLU A 195 -32.32 29.31 1.45
N ASP A 196 -32.13 28.35 0.56
CA ASP A 196 -30.93 28.26 -0.28
C ASP A 196 -31.16 29.01 -1.60
N TYR A 197 -30.25 29.91 -1.94
CA TYR A 197 -30.32 30.65 -3.20
C TYR A 197 -28.94 30.97 -3.75
N CYS A 198 -28.90 31.15 -5.07
CA CYS A 198 -27.72 31.62 -5.77
C CYS A 198 -27.83 33.12 -6.06
N TYR A 199 -26.83 33.90 -5.67
CA TYR A 199 -26.72 35.31 -6.03
C TYR A 199 -25.30 35.64 -6.47
N GLN A 200 -25.16 36.24 -7.66
CA GLN A 200 -23.85 36.59 -8.24
C GLN A 200 -22.83 35.45 -8.21
N SER A 201 -23.29 34.22 -8.46
CA SER A 201 -22.43 33.05 -8.49
C SER A 201 -21.86 32.65 -7.13
N GLU A 202 -22.49 33.11 -6.05
CA GLU A 202 -22.24 32.66 -4.68
C GLU A 202 -23.51 32.02 -4.11
N CYS A 203 -23.34 30.91 -3.39
CA CYS A 203 -24.42 30.24 -2.66
C CYS A 203 -24.65 30.92 -1.31
N PHE A 204 -25.91 31.14 -0.99
CA PHE A 204 -26.37 31.67 0.28
C PHE A 204 -27.42 30.72 0.86
N ASN A 205 -27.30 30.44 2.16
CA ASN A 205 -28.22 29.57 2.90
C ASN A 205 -28.75 30.38 4.09
N ASP A 206 -29.80 31.16 3.86
CA ASP A 206 -30.31 32.08 4.87
C ASP A 206 -31.19 31.34 5.88
N VAL A 207 -30.89 31.50 7.17
CA VAL A 207 -31.64 30.83 8.24
C VAL A 207 -33.07 31.35 8.31
N ILE A 208 -34.05 30.45 8.23
CA ILE A 208 -35.46 30.75 8.41
C ILE A 208 -35.73 30.97 9.90
N ILE A 209 -35.99 32.23 10.31
CA ILE A 209 -36.22 32.58 11.71
C ILE A 209 -37.44 31.85 12.26
N GLY A 210 -37.23 31.10 13.35
CA GLY A 210 -38.27 30.29 14.00
C GLY A 210 -38.41 28.87 13.46
N CYS A 211 -37.62 28.49 12.45
CA CYS A 211 -37.51 27.10 12.03
C CYS A 211 -36.66 26.31 13.03
N ARG A 212 -37.07 25.07 13.33
CA ARG A 212 -36.36 24.15 14.22
C ARG A 212 -36.17 22.83 13.49
N SER A 213 -34.96 22.60 12.98
CA SER A 213 -34.61 21.34 12.33
C SER A 213 -34.76 20.20 13.34
N ILE A 214 -35.41 19.11 12.93
CA ILE A 214 -35.56 17.90 13.77
C ILE A 214 -34.24 17.16 13.99
N THR A 215 -33.16 17.58 13.33
CA THR A 215 -31.85 16.89 13.35
C THR A 215 -30.79 17.58 14.20
N GLU A 216 -30.97 18.84 14.57
CA GLU A 216 -30.09 19.47 15.55
C GLU A 216 -30.48 19.04 16.97
N LYS A 217 -29.76 18.06 17.51
CA LYS A 217 -29.71 17.89 18.98
C LYS A 217 -29.43 19.27 19.57
N PRO A 218 -30.25 19.77 20.51
CA PRO A 218 -30.04 21.09 21.04
C PRO A 218 -28.66 21.14 21.69
N LYS A 219 -27.77 22.01 21.18
CA LYS A 219 -26.61 22.47 21.94
C LYS A 219 -27.13 23.32 23.09
N THR A 220 -27.70 22.68 24.11
CA THR A 220 -27.95 23.33 25.39
C THR A 220 -26.60 23.56 26.04
N THR A 221 -26.01 24.73 25.81
CA THR A 221 -25.04 25.27 26.75
C THR A 221 -25.78 25.55 28.06
N LEU A 222 -25.25 25.03 29.18
CA LEU A 222 -25.81 25.04 30.53
C LEU A 222 -26.28 26.41 31.09
N LYS A 223 -26.07 27.51 30.36
CA LYS A 223 -26.37 28.86 30.82
C LYS A 223 -27.82 29.29 30.58
N ASP A 224 -28.53 28.68 29.63
CA ASP A 224 -29.90 29.13 29.30
C ASP A 224 -30.98 28.44 30.14
N SER A 225 -30.66 27.30 30.79
CA SER A 225 -31.61 26.56 31.64
C SER A 225 -31.92 27.24 32.98
N VAL A 226 -31.11 28.21 33.41
CA VAL A 226 -31.32 28.90 34.69
C VAL A 226 -32.29 30.08 34.54
N LEU A 227 -32.41 30.67 33.34
CA LEU A 227 -33.26 31.84 33.13
C LEU A 227 -34.76 31.48 33.00
N GLU A 228 -35.09 30.29 32.48
CA GLU A 228 -36.47 29.79 32.45
C GLU A 228 -36.98 29.33 33.83
N PHE A 229 -36.11 28.79 34.71
CA PHE A 229 -36.54 28.33 36.03
C PHE A 229 -36.91 29.46 36.99
N VAL A 230 -36.30 30.64 36.88
CA VAL A 230 -36.56 31.78 37.78
C VAL A 230 -37.88 32.51 37.43
N ASN A 231 -38.32 32.44 36.18
CA ASN A 231 -39.58 33.07 35.74
C ASN A 231 -40.82 32.21 36.02
N PHE A 232 -40.67 30.93 36.37
CA PHE A 232 -41.80 30.04 36.66
C PHE A 232 -42.34 30.17 38.10
N PHE A 233 -41.63 30.83 39.02
CA PHE A 233 -42.03 30.97 40.44
C PHE A 233 -42.44 32.39 40.86
N LYS A 234 -42.70 33.29 39.91
CA LYS A 234 -43.25 34.63 40.21
C LYS A 234 -44.55 34.86 39.43
N PHE A 235 -45.63 34.20 39.81
CA PHE A 235 -47.01 34.71 39.80
C PHE A 235 -47.86 33.87 40.76
#